data_AF-A0A1Y2IQE8-F1
#
_entry.id   AF-A0A1Y2IQE8-F1
#
_cell.length_a   1.000
_cell.length_b   1.000
_cell.length_c   1.000
_cell.angle_alpha   90.00
_cell.angle_beta   90.00
_cell.angle_gamma   90.00
#
_symmetry.space_group_name_H-M   'P 1'
#
loop_
_entity.id
_entity.type
_entity.pdbx_description
1 polymer ?
#
loop_
_entity_poly.entity_id
_entity_poly.type
_entity_poly.pdbx_seq_one_letter_code
_entity_poly.pdbx_strand_id
1 'polypeptide(L)'
;MSGLRELFGGAITATLPTTLLDASDFRQIPDTQEVYLSPTSGISIIVEVLQSVSASDLREAASQHFDALAHDNDAKSQVVNETVDMPNDSNGSTPNPVVLYGTQTVQKFNSASADEVRILLALYRVPEKNVDLVMTMNVPMTSADGGAVSEDDWGTARDVFHVAARSLRILDYGLFA
;
A
#
# COMPACT_ATOMS: atom_id res chain seq x y z
N MET A 1 5.31 -12.91 13.26
CA MET A 1 6.22 -13.54 12.28
C MET A 1 5.77 -13.14 10.88
N SER A 2 6.71 -12.98 9.96
CA SER A 2 6.41 -12.70 8.55
C SER A 2 6.78 -13.91 7.69
N GLY A 3 6.05 -14.11 6.60
CA GLY A 3 6.25 -15.22 5.68
C GLY A 3 6.03 -14.78 4.25
N LEU A 4 6.61 -15.52 3.31
CA LEU A 4 6.38 -15.32 1.89
C LEU A 4 4.90 -15.64 1.57
N ARG A 5 4.23 -14.72 0.89
CA ARG A 5 2.87 -14.89 0.37
C ARG A 5 2.88 -14.79 -1.14
N GLU A 6 2.05 -15.62 -1.77
CA GLU A 6 1.70 -15.54 -3.17
C GLU A 6 0.54 -14.56 -3.34
N LEU A 7 0.65 -13.68 -4.33
CA LEU A 7 -0.32 -12.67 -4.73
C LEU A 7 -0.69 -12.92 -6.18
N PHE A 8 -1.92 -12.63 -6.58
CA PHE A 8 -2.41 -12.77 -7.96
C PHE A 8 -2.16 -14.18 -8.52
N GLY A 9 -2.59 -15.21 -7.77
CA GLY A 9 -2.39 -16.61 -8.16
C GLY A 9 -0.91 -17.04 -8.26
N GLY A 10 -0.01 -16.35 -7.56
CA GLY A 10 1.43 -16.65 -7.54
C GLY A 10 2.27 -15.90 -8.57
N ALA A 11 1.65 -15.05 -9.40
CA ALA A 11 2.37 -14.20 -10.34
C ALA A 11 3.26 -13.16 -9.64
N ILE A 12 2.89 -12.77 -8.42
CA ILE A 12 3.66 -11.88 -7.55
C ILE A 12 3.87 -12.58 -6.20
N THR A 13 4.99 -12.29 -5.53
CA THR A 13 5.20 -12.70 -4.15
C THR A 13 5.67 -11.53 -3.30
N ALA A 14 5.34 -11.53 -2.00
CA ALA A 14 5.84 -10.55 -1.03
C ALA A 14 5.93 -11.16 0.36
N THR A 15 6.81 -10.64 1.23
CA THR A 15 6.88 -11.05 2.63
C THR A 15 5.94 -10.20 3.47
N LEU A 16 4.86 -10.81 3.96
CA LEU A 16 3.83 -10.14 4.77
C LEU A 16 3.69 -10.82 6.14
N PRO A 17 3.18 -10.14 7.17
CA PRO A 17 2.87 -10.79 8.44
C PRO A 17 1.91 -11.98 8.24
N THR A 18 2.24 -13.11 8.86
CA THR A 18 1.46 -14.35 8.73
C THR A 18 0.10 -14.26 9.43
N THR A 19 -0.08 -13.26 10.29
CA THR A 19 -1.32 -13.00 11.04
C THR A 19 -2.34 -12.19 10.26
N LEU A 20 -1.96 -11.57 9.14
CA LEU A 20 -2.92 -10.83 8.32
C LEU A 20 -3.96 -11.79 7.73
N LEU A 21 -5.21 -11.34 7.76
CA LEU A 21 -6.36 -12.01 7.16
C LEU A 21 -6.49 -11.57 5.70
N ASP A 22 -6.82 -12.49 4.82
CA ASP A 22 -7.14 -12.19 3.44
C ASP A 22 -8.58 -11.68 3.36
N ALA A 23 -8.81 -10.49 2.81
CA ALA A 23 -10.14 -9.93 2.73
C ALA A 23 -11.06 -10.69 1.74
N SER A 24 -10.48 -11.40 0.77
CA SER A 24 -11.22 -12.19 -0.22
C SER A 24 -12.00 -13.34 0.40
N ASP A 25 -11.55 -13.86 1.55
CA ASP A 25 -12.25 -14.88 2.35
C ASP A 25 -13.61 -14.38 2.89
N PHE A 26 -13.78 -13.06 3.01
CA PHE A 26 -14.95 -12.44 3.65
C PHE A 26 -15.81 -11.64 2.68
N ARG A 27 -15.22 -11.12 1.60
CA ARG A 27 -15.90 -10.26 0.62
C ARG A 27 -15.26 -10.39 -0.75
N GLN A 28 -16.02 -10.09 -1.79
CA GLN A 28 -15.47 -9.96 -3.13
C GLN A 28 -14.53 -8.75 -3.20
N ILE A 29 -13.35 -8.97 -3.77
CA ILE A 29 -12.32 -7.95 -4.05
C ILE A 29 -12.10 -7.97 -5.57
N PRO A 30 -11.86 -6.82 -6.23
CA PRO A 30 -11.52 -6.81 -7.65
C PRO A 30 -10.31 -7.70 -7.95
N ASP A 31 -10.31 -8.37 -9.10
CA ASP A 31 -9.18 -9.25 -9.52
C ASP A 31 -7.84 -8.51 -9.64
N THR A 32 -7.89 -7.17 -9.77
CA THR A 32 -6.72 -6.29 -9.82
C THR A 32 -6.17 -5.93 -8.44
N GLN A 33 -6.79 -6.41 -7.35
CA GLN A 33 -6.44 -6.09 -5.97
C GLN A 33 -6.25 -7.32 -5.10
N GLU A 34 -5.26 -7.23 -4.20
CA GLU A 34 -5.05 -8.15 -3.08
C GLU A 34 -5.14 -7.33 -1.79
N VAL A 35 -6.03 -7.71 -0.87
CA VAL A 35 -6.32 -6.90 0.33
C VAL A 35 -6.14 -7.74 1.59
N TYR A 36 -5.26 -7.29 2.46
CA TYR A 36 -4.94 -7.94 3.73
C TYR A 36 -5.27 -7.05 4.92
N LEU A 37 -5.89 -7.62 5.96
CA LEU A 37 -6.39 -6.92 7.12
C LEU A 37 -5.71 -7.42 8.40
N SER A 38 -5.37 -6.49 9.29
CA SER A 38 -4.93 -6.83 10.65
C SER A 38 -6.14 -7.31 11.47
N PRO A 39 -6.05 -8.46 12.17
CA PRO A 39 -7.13 -8.92 13.04
C PRO A 39 -7.22 -8.14 14.36
N THR A 40 -6.18 -7.38 14.72
CA THR A 40 -6.04 -6.73 16.04
C THR A 40 -5.99 -5.21 15.97
N SER A 41 -5.96 -4.62 14.77
CA SER A 41 -5.92 -3.17 14.56
C SER A 41 -6.62 -2.82 13.24
N GLY A 42 -6.82 -1.52 12.98
CA GLY A 42 -7.36 -1.04 11.71
C GLY A 42 -6.35 -1.03 10.56
N ILE A 43 -5.17 -1.63 10.73
CA ILE A 43 -4.14 -1.68 9.66
C ILE A 43 -4.65 -2.55 8.51
N SER A 44 -4.46 -2.04 7.29
CA SER A 44 -4.65 -2.81 6.05
C SER A 44 -3.44 -2.67 5.14
N ILE A 45 -3.17 -3.71 4.36
CA ILE A 45 -2.20 -3.69 3.25
C ILE A 45 -2.96 -4.04 1.97
N ILE A 46 -2.81 -3.23 0.94
CA ILE A 46 -3.46 -3.42 -0.36
C ILE A 46 -2.36 -3.46 -1.41
N VAL A 47 -2.41 -4.42 -2.32
CA VAL A 47 -1.58 -4.44 -3.54
C VAL A 47 -2.51 -4.37 -4.72
N GLU A 48 -2.29 -3.39 -5.61
CA GLU A 48 -3.17 -3.12 -6.73
C GLU A 48 -2.40 -2.92 -8.03
N VAL A 49 -2.93 -3.50 -9.11
CA VAL A 49 -2.44 -3.30 -10.48
C VAL A 49 -3.22 -2.14 -11.10
N LEU A 50 -2.54 -1.00 -11.30
CA LEU A 50 -3.11 0.20 -11.89
C LEU A 50 -2.48 0.49 -13.26
N GLN A 51 -3.19 1.29 -14.07
CA GLN A 51 -2.59 1.87 -15.26
C GLN A 51 -1.54 2.93 -14.85
N SER A 52 -0.43 2.99 -15.58
CA SER A 52 0.56 4.04 -15.31
C SER A 52 -0.02 5.44 -15.46
N VAL A 53 0.29 6.29 -14.49
CA VAL A 53 -0.03 7.72 -14.55
C VAL A 53 0.88 8.46 -15.53
N SER A 54 0.48 9.66 -15.92
CA SER A 54 1.16 10.45 -16.96
C SER A 54 2.52 11.00 -16.55
N ALA A 55 2.78 11.16 -15.25
CA ALA A 55 4.07 11.61 -14.74
C ALA A 55 5.19 10.64 -15.18
N SER A 56 6.30 11.18 -15.70
CA SER A 56 7.46 10.38 -16.10
C SER A 56 8.41 10.09 -14.94
N ASP A 57 8.53 11.03 -14.00
CA ASP A 57 9.30 10.85 -12.76
C ASP A 57 8.55 9.94 -11.78
N LEU A 58 9.29 9.03 -11.14
CA LEU A 58 8.69 8.01 -10.27
C LEU A 58 8.16 8.62 -8.96
N ARG A 59 8.82 9.63 -8.41
CA ARG A 59 8.38 10.32 -7.18
C ARG A 59 7.13 11.14 -7.46
N GLU A 60 7.07 11.84 -8.60
CA GLU A 60 5.87 12.55 -9.05
C GLU A 60 4.71 11.58 -9.29
N ALA A 61 4.96 10.44 -9.91
CA ALA A 61 3.94 9.40 -10.10
C ALA A 61 3.39 8.86 -8.77
N ALA A 62 4.26 8.62 -7.78
CA ALA A 62 3.82 8.21 -6.44
C ALA A 62 2.95 9.28 -5.77
N SER A 63 3.29 10.56 -5.93
CA SER A 63 2.45 11.67 -5.44
C SER A 63 1.09 11.71 -6.15
N GLN A 64 1.02 11.48 -7.46
CA GLN A 64 -0.26 11.43 -8.20
C GLN A 64 -1.16 10.27 -7.73
N HIS A 65 -0.58 9.09 -7.47
CA HIS A 65 -1.33 7.98 -6.88
C HIS A 65 -1.81 8.30 -5.46
N PHE A 66 -0.98 8.99 -4.66
CA PHE A 66 -1.37 9.43 -3.32
C PHE A 66 -2.51 10.47 -3.36
N ASP A 67 -2.47 11.40 -4.31
CA ASP A 67 -3.54 12.37 -4.56
C ASP A 67 -4.85 11.70 -4.97
N ALA A 68 -4.79 10.70 -5.86
CA ALA A 68 -5.95 9.91 -6.26
C ALA A 68 -6.55 9.17 -5.06
N LEU A 69 -5.71 8.54 -4.23
CA LEU A 69 -6.16 7.86 -3.01
C LEU A 69 -6.82 8.82 -2.02
N ALA A 70 -6.30 10.05 -1.89
CA ALA A 70 -6.91 11.08 -1.05
C ALA A 70 -8.28 11.50 -1.57
N HIS A 71 -8.43 11.60 -2.89
CA HIS A 71 -9.73 11.89 -3.53
C HIS A 71 -10.73 10.76 -3.28
N ASP A 72 -10.35 9.51 -3.50
CA ASP A 72 -11.21 8.34 -3.30
C ASP A 72 -11.63 8.16 -1.83
N ASN A 73 -10.76 8.56 -0.90
CA ASN A 73 -11.04 8.54 0.54
C ASN A 73 -11.85 9.75 1.03
N ASP A 74 -12.25 10.68 0.16
CA ASP A 74 -12.87 11.96 0.55
C ASP A 74 -12.06 12.73 1.63
N ALA A 75 -10.72 12.66 1.53
CA ALA A 75 -9.82 13.26 2.52
C ALA A 75 -10.04 14.78 2.59
N LYS A 76 -10.14 15.31 3.82
CA LYS A 76 -10.23 16.76 4.09
C LYS A 76 -8.91 17.46 3.92
N SER A 77 -7.83 16.77 4.23
CA SER A 77 -6.47 17.22 4.00
C SER A 77 -5.57 16.04 3.77
N GLN A 78 -4.49 16.28 3.04
CA GLN A 78 -3.42 15.34 2.83
C GLN A 78 -2.06 16.06 2.88
N VAL A 79 -1.05 15.36 3.36
CA VAL A 79 0.34 15.85 3.42
C VAL A 79 1.26 14.70 3.05
N VAL A 80 2.15 14.94 2.09
CA VAL A 80 3.30 14.06 1.83
C VAL A 80 4.39 14.42 2.85
N ASN A 81 4.76 13.46 3.68
CA ASN A 81 5.76 13.64 4.73
C ASN A 81 7.18 13.37 4.21
N GLU A 82 7.33 12.31 3.43
CA GLU A 82 8.64 11.85 2.95
C GLU A 82 8.48 10.98 1.70
N THR A 83 9.43 11.05 0.77
CA THR A 83 9.51 10.13 -0.38
C THR A 83 10.95 9.65 -0.53
N VAL A 84 11.15 8.34 -0.54
CA VAL A 84 12.47 7.68 -0.58
C VAL A 84 12.54 6.67 -1.71
N ASP A 85 13.70 6.60 -2.36
CA ASP A 85 14.00 5.51 -3.29
C ASP A 85 14.37 4.26 -2.47
N MET A 86 13.76 3.12 -2.77
CA MET A 86 13.92 1.91 -1.98
C MET A 86 14.37 0.75 -2.86
N PRO A 87 15.68 0.48 -2.96
CA PRO A 87 16.17 -0.68 -3.68
C PRO A 87 15.57 -1.97 -3.12
N ASN A 88 15.07 -2.81 -4.01
CA ASN A 88 14.62 -4.15 -3.67
C ASN A 88 15.77 -5.16 -3.90
N ASP A 89 15.65 -6.34 -3.29
CA ASP A 89 16.69 -7.37 -3.41
C ASP A 89 16.42 -8.30 -4.63
N SER A 90 15.80 -7.80 -5.70
CA SER A 90 15.41 -8.60 -6.88
C SER A 90 16.51 -8.76 -7.92
N ASN A 91 17.62 -8.05 -7.76
CA ASN A 91 18.70 -7.98 -8.76
C ASN A 91 18.22 -7.57 -10.16
N GLY A 92 17.19 -6.70 -10.21
CA GLY A 92 16.65 -6.12 -11.44
C GLY A 92 15.50 -6.90 -12.06
N SER A 93 15.10 -8.06 -11.53
CA SER A 93 13.92 -8.78 -12.03
C SER A 93 12.61 -8.09 -11.69
N THR A 94 12.60 -7.23 -10.67
CA THR A 94 11.46 -6.37 -10.30
C THR A 94 11.97 -4.93 -10.20
N PRO A 95 11.28 -3.94 -10.81
CA PRO A 95 11.66 -2.53 -10.71
C PRO A 95 11.81 -2.09 -9.25
N ASN A 96 12.79 -1.25 -8.95
CA ASN A 96 12.91 -0.70 -7.59
C ASN A 96 11.72 0.22 -7.31
N PRO A 97 11.05 0.05 -6.15
CA PRO A 97 9.99 0.98 -5.77
C PRO A 97 10.55 2.32 -5.33
N VAL A 98 9.74 3.35 -5.52
CA VAL A 98 9.77 4.54 -4.66
C VAL A 98 8.75 4.33 -3.54
N VAL A 99 9.09 4.74 -2.32
CA VAL A 99 8.18 4.71 -1.18
C VAL A 99 7.86 6.11 -0.72
N LEU A 100 6.57 6.42 -0.66
CA LEU A 100 5.99 7.66 -0.16
C LEU A 100 5.32 7.40 1.19
N TYR A 101 5.58 8.29 2.15
CA TYR A 101 4.87 8.37 3.42
C TYR A 101 4.01 9.62 3.40
N GLY A 102 2.73 9.45 3.64
CA GLY A 102 1.78 10.55 3.71
C GLY A 102 0.81 10.39 4.85
N THR A 103 0.15 11.48 5.19
CA THR A 103 -0.92 11.52 6.18
C THR A 103 -2.16 12.08 5.52
N GLN A 104 -3.30 11.42 5.71
CA GLN A 104 -4.61 11.90 5.30
C GLN A 104 -5.50 12.07 6.51
N THR A 105 -6.32 13.12 6.49
CA THR A 105 -7.35 13.36 7.50
C THR A 105 -8.70 13.15 6.86
N VAL A 106 -9.45 12.16 7.33
CA VAL A 106 -10.74 11.77 6.76
C VAL A 106 -11.83 12.03 7.78
N GLN A 107 -12.87 12.75 7.39
CA GLN A 107 -14.05 12.95 8.25
C GLN A 107 -15.23 12.19 7.67
N LYS A 108 -15.63 11.12 8.35
CA LYS A 108 -16.83 10.35 8.02
C LYS A 108 -18.07 11.24 8.20
N PHE A 109 -19.04 11.11 7.30
CA PHE A 109 -20.26 11.93 7.26
C PHE A 109 -21.02 12.05 8.60
N ASN A 110 -20.90 11.05 9.48
CA ASN A 110 -21.57 10.99 10.78
C ASN A 110 -20.64 11.21 11.99
N SER A 111 -19.38 11.61 11.79
CA SER A 111 -18.41 11.80 12.88
C SER A 111 -18.11 13.28 13.13
N ALA A 112 -18.10 13.66 14.42
CA ALA A 112 -17.66 14.98 14.86
C ALA A 112 -16.14 15.13 14.85
N SER A 113 -15.39 14.03 14.91
CA SER A 113 -13.92 14.00 14.87
C SER A 113 -13.42 13.46 13.53
N ALA A 114 -12.33 14.05 13.03
CA ALA A 114 -11.64 13.52 11.87
C ALA A 114 -10.69 12.39 12.29
N ASP A 115 -10.66 11.33 11.50
CA ASP A 115 -9.73 10.22 11.63
C ASP A 115 -8.42 10.61 10.93
N GLU A 116 -7.29 10.38 11.59
CA GLU A 116 -5.96 10.53 10.98
C GLU A 116 -5.50 9.15 10.53
N VAL A 117 -5.14 9.04 9.24
CA VAL A 117 -4.59 7.82 8.65
C VAL A 117 -3.23 8.14 8.06
N ARG A 118 -2.19 7.46 8.55
CA ARG A 118 -0.89 7.44 7.90
C ARG A 118 -0.89 6.38 6.83
N ILE A 119 -0.42 6.73 5.65
CA ILE A 119 -0.39 5.86 4.49
C ILE A 119 1.07 5.72 4.05
N LEU A 120 1.49 4.47 3.92
CA LEU A 120 2.73 4.11 3.24
C LEU A 120 2.37 3.61 1.85
N LEU A 121 3.00 4.14 0.81
CA LEU A 121 2.75 3.79 -0.57
C LEU A 121 4.07 3.40 -1.23
N ALA A 122 4.15 2.22 -1.82
CA ALA A 122 5.27 1.75 -2.62
C ALA A 122 4.81 1.58 -4.07
N LEU A 123 5.48 2.28 -4.99
CA LEU A 123 5.14 2.28 -6.41
C LEU A 123 6.24 1.56 -7.21
N TYR A 124 5.86 0.48 -7.91
CA TYR A 124 6.70 -0.26 -8.85
C TYR A 124 6.18 -0.01 -10.26
N ARG A 125 6.92 0.75 -11.04
CA ARG A 125 6.53 1.05 -12.41
C ARG A 125 7.05 -0.01 -13.37
N VAL A 126 6.17 -0.52 -14.24
CA VAL A 126 6.46 -1.48 -15.31
C VAL A 126 6.19 -0.81 -16.66
N PRO A 127 7.15 -0.01 -17.20
CA PRO A 127 6.91 0.84 -18.37
C PRO A 127 6.48 0.08 -19.62
N GLU A 128 7.07 -1.10 -19.84
CA GLU A 128 6.80 -1.94 -21.02
C GLU A 128 5.34 -2.45 -21.08
N LYS A 129 4.63 -2.39 -19.94
CA LYS A 129 3.24 -2.82 -19.80
C LYS A 129 2.28 -1.67 -19.54
N ASN A 130 2.76 -0.43 -19.44
CA ASN A 130 1.96 0.74 -19.04
C ASN A 130 1.22 0.51 -17.71
N VAL A 131 1.90 -0.14 -16.76
CA VAL A 131 1.35 -0.55 -15.47
C VAL A 131 2.15 0.05 -14.32
N ASP A 132 1.43 0.54 -13.32
CA ASP A 132 1.93 0.91 -12.01
C ASP A 132 1.37 -0.11 -11.00
N LEU A 133 2.25 -0.94 -10.44
CA LEU A 133 1.89 -1.81 -9.32
C LEU A 133 2.08 -1.00 -8.04
N VAL A 134 1.01 -0.83 -7.27
CA VAL A 134 0.98 0.03 -6.09
C VAL A 134 0.67 -0.83 -4.87
N MET A 135 1.57 -0.82 -3.89
CA MET A 135 1.29 -1.37 -2.56
C MET A 135 1.03 -0.21 -1.60
N THR A 136 -0.11 -0.21 -0.91
CA THR A 136 -0.41 0.74 0.16
C THR A 136 -0.57 0.02 1.49
N MET A 137 -0.20 0.69 2.58
CA MET A 137 -0.56 0.31 3.94
C MET A 137 -1.22 1.49 4.62
N ASN A 138 -2.47 1.30 5.05
CA ASN A 138 -3.23 2.28 5.81
C ASN A 138 -3.04 1.98 7.30
N VAL A 139 -2.56 2.98 8.05
CA VAL A 139 -2.36 2.90 9.51
C VAL A 139 -3.19 4.00 10.17
N PRO A 140 -4.37 3.66 10.71
CA PRO A 140 -5.20 4.63 11.41
C PRO A 140 -4.52 5.02 12.73
N MET A 141 -4.12 6.28 12.85
CA MET A 141 -3.49 6.84 14.06
C MET A 141 -4.53 7.38 15.03
N THR A 142 -5.63 7.89 14.49
CA THR A 142 -6.83 8.23 15.26
C THR A 142 -8.03 7.65 14.53
N SER A 143 -8.87 6.90 15.24
CA SER A 143 -10.13 6.41 14.68
C SER A 143 -11.25 6.38 15.71
N ALA A 144 -12.37 7.01 15.37
CA ALA A 144 -13.58 7.01 16.19
C ALA A 144 -14.20 5.61 16.35
N ASP A 145 -13.98 4.71 15.37
CA ASP A 145 -14.55 3.37 15.33
C ASP A 145 -13.64 2.31 16.00
N GLY A 146 -12.53 2.75 16.62
CA GLY A 146 -11.52 1.88 17.22
C GLY A 146 -10.48 1.39 16.21
N GLY A 147 -9.52 0.58 16.68
CA GLY A 147 -8.44 0.06 15.84
C GLY A 147 -7.30 1.04 15.54
N ALA A 148 -7.31 2.22 16.18
CA ALA A 148 -6.22 3.18 16.13
C ALA A 148 -4.91 2.57 16.67
N VAL A 149 -3.80 2.96 16.05
CA VAL A 149 -2.46 2.46 16.30
C VAL A 149 -1.67 3.49 17.10
N SER A 150 -0.88 3.02 18.07
CA SER A 150 -0.03 3.90 18.87
C SER A 150 1.19 4.39 18.07
N GLU A 151 1.85 5.46 18.53
CA GLU A 151 3.12 5.90 17.92
C GLU A 151 4.22 4.84 18.02
N ASP A 152 4.22 4.02 19.08
CA ASP A 152 5.17 2.93 19.25
C ASP A 152 4.92 1.82 18.20
N ASP A 153 3.64 1.49 17.97
CA ASP A 153 3.24 0.49 16.97
C ASP A 153 3.41 1.00 15.53
N TRP A 154 3.37 2.32 15.31
CA TRP A 154 3.64 2.93 14.01
C TRP A 154 5.05 2.60 13.50
N GLY A 155 6.07 2.63 14.36
CA GLY A 155 7.43 2.23 13.98
C GLY A 155 7.49 0.78 13.50
N THR A 156 6.79 -0.11 14.20
CA THR A 156 6.67 -1.52 13.82
C THR A 156 5.92 -1.70 12.49
N ALA A 157 4.81 -0.97 12.29
CA ALA A 157 4.05 -1.00 11.04
C ALA A 157 4.90 -0.53 9.85
N ARG A 158 5.68 0.55 10.05
CA ARG A 158 6.63 1.05 9.06
C ARG A 158 7.66 -0.02 8.69
N ASP A 159 8.29 -0.68 9.66
CA ASP A 159 9.27 -1.75 9.41
C ASP A 159 8.65 -2.94 8.67
N VAL A 160 7.42 -3.31 9.02
CA VAL A 160 6.67 -4.34 8.30
C VAL A 160 6.47 -3.96 6.83
N PHE A 161 6.09 -2.71 6.56
CA PHE A 161 5.91 -2.22 5.20
C PHE A 161 7.22 -2.20 4.41
N HIS A 162 8.33 -1.78 5.02
CA HIS A 162 9.65 -1.83 4.38
C HIS A 162 10.02 -3.25 3.96
N VAL A 163 9.80 -4.23 4.83
CA VAL A 163 10.05 -5.64 4.51
C VAL A 163 9.15 -6.09 3.36
N ALA A 164 7.85 -5.77 3.39
CA ALA A 164 6.92 -6.09 2.31
C ALA A 164 7.36 -5.47 0.97
N ALA A 165 7.68 -4.18 0.98
CA ALA A 165 8.06 -3.45 -0.22
C ALA A 165 9.39 -3.96 -0.82
N ARG A 166 10.42 -4.19 0.02
CA ARG A 166 11.71 -4.68 -0.48
C ARG A 166 11.68 -6.13 -0.94
N SER A 167 10.79 -6.93 -0.38
CA SER A 167 10.66 -8.36 -0.71
C SER A 167 9.72 -8.65 -1.86
N LEU A 168 8.93 -7.68 -2.34
CA LEU A 168 8.01 -7.90 -3.45
C LEU A 168 8.77 -8.34 -4.72
N ARG A 169 8.31 -9.40 -5.36
CA ARG A 169 8.83 -9.93 -6.63
C ARG A 169 7.70 -10.15 -7.61
N ILE A 170 7.87 -9.60 -8.81
CA ILE A 170 7.06 -9.97 -9.98
C ILE A 170 7.73 -11.20 -10.59
N LEU A 171 7.06 -12.35 -10.50
CA LEU A 171 7.55 -13.63 -11.02
C LEU A 171 7.02 -13.92 -12.43
N ASP A 172 5.80 -13.46 -12.73
CA ASP A 172 5.16 -13.59 -14.03
C ASP A 172 4.63 -12.24 -14.54
N TYR A 173 5.31 -11.68 -15.54
CA TYR A 173 4.88 -10.45 -16.22
C TYR A 173 3.72 -10.67 -17.20
N GLY A 174 3.32 -11.93 -17.44
CA GLY A 174 2.09 -12.29 -18.13
C GLY A 174 0.84 -11.83 -17.41
N LEU A 175 0.93 -11.55 -16.10
CA LEU A 175 -0.12 -10.90 -15.31
C LEU A 175 -0.60 -9.58 -15.93
N PHE A 176 0.29 -8.85 -16.62
CA PHE A 176 0.02 -7.52 -17.19
C PHE A 176 -0.30 -7.55 -18.70
N ALA A 177 -0.65 -8.71 -19.26
CA ALA A 177 -0.86 -8.90 -20.69
C ALA A 177 -2.28 -8.54 -21.16
#